data_AF-A0A3Q2YC29-F1
#
_entry.id   AF-A0A3Q2YC29-F1
#
_cell.length_a   1.000
_cell.length_b   1.000
_cell.length_c   1.000
_cell.angle_alpha   90.00
_cell.angle_beta   90.00
_cell.angle_gamma   90.00
#
_symmetry.space_group_name_H-M   'P 1'
#
loop_
_entity.id
_entity.type
_entity.pdbx_description
1 polymer ?
#
loop_
_entity_poly.entity_id
_entity_poly.type
_entity_poly.pdbx_seq_one_letter_code
_entity_poly.pdbx_strand_id
1 'polypeptide(L)'
;MGAYYCAICRQTAFNGKGHIFGKHHQSRLRLVIMKFIEKVKEARRTLKKPEVEKFDCTQHKKTFWCYCCGQEVERNVSDGNMTVLHGGLLEHMATPEHRKSTHKFWWENKADPKLKDKVIITHEETQRFKVEVAKVLETFVEQEDEFIKQQAELIRAQEKRRQELLESLVEVCFQGCNGA
;
A
#
# COMPACT_ATOMS: atom_id res chain seq x y z
N MET A 1 -38.02 21.09 9.84
CA MET A 1 -36.58 21.17 9.46
C MET A 1 -35.86 20.08 10.25
N GLY A 2 -35.31 19.07 9.58
CA GLY A 2 -34.64 17.96 10.26
C GLY A 2 -33.20 18.31 10.62
N ALA A 3 -32.78 17.97 11.83
CA ALA A 3 -31.37 17.97 12.20
C ALA A 3 -30.64 16.92 11.33
N TYR A 4 -29.46 17.27 10.82
CA TYR A 4 -28.64 16.32 10.07
C TYR A 4 -27.18 16.39 10.50
N TYR A 5 -26.51 15.26 10.55
CA TYR A 5 -25.09 15.21 10.89
C TYR A 5 -24.22 15.44 9.66
N CYS A 6 -23.30 16.40 9.73
CA CYS A 6 -22.33 16.66 8.68
C CYS A 6 -21.00 15.97 9.01
N ALA A 7 -20.61 14.96 8.22
CA ALA A 7 -19.35 14.23 8.42
C ALA A 7 -18.09 15.10 8.25
N ILE A 8 -18.16 16.16 7.42
CA ILE A 8 -17.06 17.11 7.20
C ILE A 8 -16.86 18.02 8.41
N CYS A 9 -17.97 18.54 8.95
CA CYS A 9 -17.95 19.42 10.12
C CYS A 9 -17.95 18.65 11.44
N ARG A 10 -18.22 17.35 11.42
CA ARG A 10 -18.39 16.49 12.61
C ARG A 10 -19.37 17.08 13.64
N GLN A 11 -20.46 17.66 13.15
CA GLN A 11 -21.46 18.30 13.97
C GLN A 11 -22.85 18.13 13.36
N THR A 12 -23.86 18.13 14.23
CA THR A 12 -25.25 18.19 13.81
C THR A 12 -25.59 19.62 13.41
N ALA A 13 -26.07 19.79 12.18
CA ALA A 13 -26.52 21.05 11.64
C ALA A 13 -28.06 21.11 11.65
N PHE A 14 -28.61 22.22 12.13
CA PHE A 14 -30.05 22.44 12.29
C PHE A 14 -30.63 23.35 11.20
N ASN A 15 -29.78 24.01 10.44
CA ASN A 15 -30.11 24.95 9.36
C ASN A 15 -30.34 24.28 7.99
N GLY A 16 -30.58 22.97 7.96
CA GLY A 16 -30.86 22.22 6.73
C GLY A 16 -29.80 22.43 5.64
N LYS A 17 -30.22 22.48 4.37
CA LYS A 17 -29.31 22.61 3.20
C LYS A 17 -28.51 23.91 3.16
N GLY A 18 -28.76 24.90 4.02
CA GLY A 18 -27.97 26.14 4.07
C GLY A 18 -26.55 25.95 4.63
N HIS A 19 -26.34 24.94 5.49
CA HIS A 19 -25.03 24.69 6.12
C HIS A 19 -23.91 24.44 5.11
N ILE A 20 -24.20 23.73 4.01
CA ILE A 20 -23.19 23.38 3.00
C ILE A 20 -22.58 24.62 2.35
N PHE A 21 -23.30 25.74 2.31
CA PHE A 21 -22.81 27.00 1.75
C PHE A 21 -22.10 27.88 2.79
N GLY A 22 -22.13 27.50 4.07
CA GLY A 22 -21.50 28.26 5.14
C GLY A 22 -19.97 28.29 5.02
N LYS A 23 -19.37 29.44 5.33
CA LYS A 23 -17.90 29.64 5.28
C LYS A 23 -17.14 28.57 6.09
N HIS A 24 -17.65 28.21 7.27
CA HIS A 24 -17.01 27.18 8.11
C HIS A 24 -16.98 25.81 7.43
N HIS A 25 -18.10 25.39 6.84
CA HIS A 25 -18.18 24.12 6.10
C HIS A 25 -17.23 24.14 4.90
N GLN A 26 -17.29 25.17 4.07
CA GLN A 26 -16.49 25.28 2.85
C GLN A 26 -14.97 25.32 3.14
N SER A 27 -14.54 26.04 4.18
CA SER A 27 -13.13 26.05 4.60
C SER A 27 -12.65 24.67 5.06
N ARG A 28 -13.47 23.94 5.85
CA ARG A 28 -13.14 22.58 6.30
C ARG A 28 -13.15 21.58 5.15
N LEU A 29 -14.15 21.66 4.28
CA LEU A 29 -14.26 20.85 3.07
C LEU A 29 -13.01 21.01 2.21
N ARG A 30 -12.56 22.25 1.96
CA ARG A 30 -11.34 22.53 1.20
C ARG A 30 -10.12 21.87 1.84
N LEU A 31 -9.95 21.99 3.16
CA LEU A 31 -8.83 21.38 3.87
C LEU A 31 -8.86 19.86 3.78
N VAL A 32 -10.02 19.25 3.96
CA VAL A 32 -10.22 17.79 3.84
C VAL A 32 -9.88 17.31 2.43
N ILE A 33 -10.41 17.98 1.40
CA ILE A 33 -10.14 17.65 0.00
C ILE A 33 -8.65 17.82 -0.33
N MET A 34 -8.01 18.90 0.13
CA MET A 34 -6.58 19.11 -0.11
C MET A 34 -5.72 18.01 0.52
N LYS A 35 -5.98 17.64 1.77
CA LYS A 35 -5.29 16.51 2.42
C LYS A 35 -5.54 15.19 1.70
N PHE A 36 -6.75 14.97 1.21
CA PHE A 36 -7.10 13.78 0.46
C PHE A 36 -6.38 13.73 -0.89
N ILE A 37 -6.34 14.84 -1.63
CA ILE A 37 -5.61 14.97 -2.89
C ILE A 37 -4.12 14.69 -2.70
N GLU A 38 -3.48 15.19 -1.64
CA GLU A 38 -2.06 14.91 -1.42
C GLU A 38 -1.81 13.41 -1.21
N LYS A 39 -2.70 12.66 -0.55
CA LYS A 39 -2.60 11.19 -0.45
C LYS A 39 -2.73 10.50 -1.81
N VAL A 40 -3.70 10.93 -2.64
CA VAL A 40 -3.87 10.38 -3.99
C VAL A 40 -2.67 10.74 -4.87
N LYS A 41 -2.13 11.94 -4.73
CA LYS A 41 -0.95 12.42 -5.46
C LYS A 41 0.31 11.65 -5.07
N GLU A 42 0.49 11.33 -3.80
CA GLU A 42 1.57 10.46 -3.31
C GLU A 42 1.50 9.10 -4.01
N ALA A 43 0.33 8.44 -3.94
CA ALA A 43 0.11 7.17 -4.63
C ALA A 43 0.29 7.28 -6.15
N ARG A 44 -0.14 8.38 -6.78
CA ARG A 44 0.03 8.58 -8.23
C ARG A 44 1.50 8.59 -8.68
N ARG A 45 2.45 8.92 -7.78
CA ARG A 45 3.89 8.88 -8.10
C ARG A 45 4.39 7.46 -8.33
N THR A 46 3.76 6.46 -7.71
CA THR A 46 4.14 5.04 -7.88
C THR A 46 3.61 4.43 -9.17
N LEU A 47 2.75 5.13 -9.93
CA LEU A 47 2.22 4.62 -11.21
C LEU A 47 3.30 4.25 -12.23
N LYS A 48 4.41 5.00 -12.25
CA LYS A 48 5.52 4.78 -13.19
C LYS A 48 6.59 3.84 -12.64
N LYS A 49 6.70 3.76 -11.32
CA LYS A 49 7.68 2.94 -10.61
C LYS A 49 6.99 2.39 -9.38
N PRO A 50 6.27 1.26 -9.51
CA PRO A 50 5.66 0.58 -8.38
C PRO A 50 6.74 0.11 -7.42
N GLU A 51 6.38 0.06 -6.13
CA GLU A 51 7.26 -0.41 -5.07
C GLU A 51 6.67 -1.69 -4.49
N VAL A 52 7.50 -2.73 -4.46
CA VAL A 52 7.16 -4.05 -3.93
C VAL A 52 8.12 -4.37 -2.80
N GLU A 53 7.58 -4.82 -1.68
CA GLU A 53 8.34 -5.21 -0.49
C GLU A 53 7.88 -6.58 0.01
N LYS A 54 8.73 -7.27 0.79
CA LYS A 54 8.28 -8.42 1.60
C LYS A 54 7.20 -7.97 2.56
N PHE A 55 6.15 -8.77 2.71
CA PHE A 55 5.06 -8.42 3.58
C PHE A 55 5.50 -8.39 5.05
N ASP A 56 5.22 -7.26 5.70
CA ASP A 56 5.31 -7.06 7.14
C ASP A 56 3.96 -6.57 7.65
N CYS A 57 3.29 -7.40 8.44
CA CYS A 57 1.97 -7.08 8.98
C CYS A 57 1.93 -5.84 9.88
N THR A 58 3.05 -5.44 10.49
CA THR A 58 3.13 -4.24 11.33
C THR A 58 3.25 -2.95 10.50
N GLN A 59 3.76 -3.07 9.27
CA GLN A 59 4.05 -1.91 8.42
C GLN A 59 3.06 -1.75 7.26
N HIS A 60 2.51 -2.85 6.75
CA HIS A 60 1.79 -2.88 5.48
C HIS A 60 0.28 -2.99 5.60
N LYS A 61 -0.26 -3.42 6.75
CA LYS A 61 -1.71 -3.38 7.06
C LYS A 61 -2.16 -1.97 7.43
N LYS A 62 -2.00 -1.04 6.49
CA LYS A 62 -2.36 0.37 6.63
C LYS A 62 -3.58 0.66 5.79
N THR A 63 -4.52 1.39 6.35
CA THR A 63 -5.72 1.85 5.67
C THR A 63 -5.68 3.37 5.44
N PHE A 64 -6.62 3.86 4.64
CA PHE A 64 -6.97 5.28 4.60
C PHE A 64 -8.48 5.46 4.48
N TRP A 65 -8.97 6.58 5.02
CA TRP A 65 -10.36 6.97 4.86
C TRP A 65 -10.60 7.64 3.49
N CYS A 66 -11.51 7.08 2.69
CA CYS A 66 -11.99 7.70 1.47
C CYS A 66 -13.22 8.57 1.77
N TYR A 67 -13.08 9.90 1.62
CA TYR A 67 -14.18 10.83 1.89
C TYR A 67 -15.31 10.75 0.87
N CYS A 68 -15.01 10.37 -0.37
CA CYS A 68 -16.00 10.22 -1.43
C CYS A 68 -16.95 9.06 -1.15
N CYS A 69 -16.38 7.92 -0.73
CA CYS A 69 -17.09 6.67 -0.50
C CYS A 69 -17.60 6.53 0.95
N GLY A 70 -17.00 7.28 1.89
CA GLY A 70 -17.35 7.21 3.31
C GLY A 70 -16.95 5.88 3.95
N GLN A 71 -15.83 5.30 3.50
CA GLN A 71 -15.35 4.01 3.98
C GLN A 71 -13.84 4.00 4.18
N GLU A 72 -13.39 3.06 5.01
CA GLU A 72 -11.98 2.72 5.18
C GLU A 72 -11.54 1.77 4.05
N VAL A 73 -10.37 2.05 3.47
CA VAL A 73 -9.85 1.35 2.29
C VAL A 73 -8.41 0.95 2.56
N GLU A 74 -8.03 -0.26 2.16
CA GLU A 74 -6.64 -0.71 2.22
C GLU A 74 -5.73 0.21 1.40
N ARG A 75 -4.61 0.63 1.99
CA ARG A 75 -3.63 1.45 1.28
C ARG A 75 -2.86 0.63 0.26
N ASN A 76 -2.49 -0.60 0.63
CA ASN A 76 -1.62 -1.48 -0.12
C ASN A 76 -2.38 -2.71 -0.61
N VAL A 77 -1.83 -3.44 -1.57
CA VAL A 77 -2.27 -4.81 -1.91
C VAL A 77 -1.21 -5.77 -1.43
N SER A 78 -1.61 -6.85 -0.76
CA SER A 78 -0.69 -7.90 -0.31
C SER A 78 -1.31 -9.28 -0.49
N ASP A 79 -0.46 -10.26 -0.78
CA ASP A 79 -0.80 -11.69 -0.86
C ASP A 79 -0.35 -12.48 0.38
N GLY A 80 0.19 -11.79 1.39
CA GLY A 80 0.74 -12.39 2.61
C GLY A 80 2.25 -12.70 2.56
N ASN A 81 2.86 -12.71 1.38
CA ASN A 81 4.32 -12.86 1.22
C ASN A 81 4.97 -11.55 0.77
N MET A 82 4.29 -10.79 -0.08
CA MET A 82 4.74 -9.52 -0.63
C MET A 82 3.62 -8.47 -0.60
N THR A 83 4.01 -7.21 -0.76
CA THR A 83 3.11 -6.06 -0.73
C THR A 83 3.47 -5.09 -1.83
N VAL A 84 2.46 -4.71 -2.62
CA VAL A 84 2.52 -3.57 -3.55
C VAL A 84 2.08 -2.31 -2.80
N LEU A 85 3.02 -1.40 -2.57
CA LEU A 85 2.75 -0.15 -1.86
C LEU A 85 1.80 0.74 -2.66
N HIS A 86 0.84 1.36 -1.96
CA HIS A 86 -0.21 2.21 -2.54
C HIS A 86 -1.16 1.52 -3.54
N GLY A 87 -1.00 0.22 -3.81
CA GLY A 87 -1.81 -0.52 -4.77
C GLY A 87 -3.31 -0.45 -4.45
N GLY A 88 -3.69 -0.70 -3.20
CA GLY A 88 -5.10 -0.73 -2.79
C GLY A 88 -5.78 0.63 -2.91
N LEU A 89 -5.04 1.71 -2.62
CA LEU A 89 -5.50 3.07 -2.86
C LEU A 89 -5.74 3.32 -4.35
N LEU A 90 -4.75 2.99 -5.21
CA LEU A 90 -4.85 3.22 -6.65
C LEU A 90 -6.00 2.41 -7.27
N GLU A 91 -6.14 1.14 -6.90
CA GLU A 91 -7.24 0.29 -7.33
C GLU A 91 -8.59 0.87 -6.93
N HIS A 92 -8.75 1.32 -5.68
CA HIS A 92 -9.98 1.96 -5.22
C HIS A 92 -10.31 3.22 -6.03
N MET A 93 -9.33 4.11 -6.23
CA MET A 93 -9.54 5.37 -6.97
C MET A 93 -9.88 5.16 -8.45
N ALA A 94 -9.60 3.98 -9.00
CA ALA A 94 -9.92 3.58 -10.36
C ALA A 94 -11.31 2.94 -10.52
N THR A 95 -11.99 2.59 -9.42
CA THR A 95 -13.29 1.92 -9.48
C THR A 95 -14.40 2.84 -10.01
N PRO A 96 -15.36 2.30 -10.80
CA PRO A 96 -16.53 3.07 -11.23
C PRO A 96 -17.40 3.51 -10.04
N GLU A 97 -17.44 2.71 -8.97
CA GLU A 97 -18.14 3.02 -7.71
C GLU A 97 -17.56 4.27 -7.04
N HIS A 98 -16.23 4.38 -6.95
CA HIS A 98 -15.57 5.58 -6.44
C HIS A 98 -15.84 6.79 -7.31
N ARG A 99 -15.82 6.63 -8.65
CA ARG A 99 -16.17 7.73 -9.57
C ARG A 99 -17.59 8.23 -9.32
N LYS A 100 -18.58 7.34 -9.23
CA LYS A 100 -19.97 7.69 -8.92
C LYS A 100 -20.09 8.38 -7.55
N SER A 101 -19.44 7.84 -6.54
CA SER A 101 -19.43 8.40 -5.17
C SER A 101 -18.77 9.77 -5.12
N THR A 102 -17.68 9.97 -5.88
CA THR A 102 -17.01 11.27 -6.04
C THR A 102 -17.95 12.30 -6.68
N HIS A 103 -18.67 11.94 -7.74
CA HIS A 103 -19.67 12.84 -8.33
C HIS A 103 -20.75 13.24 -7.31
N LYS A 104 -21.29 12.27 -6.56
CA LYS A 104 -22.29 12.52 -5.51
C LYS A 104 -21.73 13.43 -4.42
N PHE A 105 -20.56 13.10 -3.87
CA PHE A 105 -19.90 13.86 -2.81
C PHE A 105 -19.65 15.32 -3.22
N TRP A 106 -19.14 15.55 -4.44
CA TRP A 106 -18.91 16.90 -4.95
C TRP A 106 -20.20 17.70 -5.05
N TRP A 107 -21.27 17.08 -5.54
CA TRP A 107 -22.57 17.71 -5.69
C TRP A 107 -23.22 18.07 -4.34
N GLU A 108 -23.15 17.15 -3.38
CA GLU A 108 -23.76 17.29 -2.04
C GLU A 108 -23.03 18.34 -1.19
N ASN A 109 -21.71 18.39 -1.26
CA ASN A 109 -20.90 19.32 -0.46
C ASN A 109 -20.56 20.63 -1.19
N LYS A 110 -20.97 20.79 -2.45
CA LYS A 110 -20.63 21.94 -3.29
C LYS A 110 -19.12 22.20 -3.33
N ALA A 111 -18.37 21.12 -3.48
CA ALA A 111 -16.91 21.16 -3.57
C ALA A 111 -16.44 21.81 -4.89
N ASP A 112 -15.22 22.35 -4.88
CA ASP A 112 -14.61 22.98 -6.06
C ASP A 112 -14.48 21.97 -7.23
N PRO A 113 -15.13 22.22 -8.38
CA PRO A 113 -15.07 21.35 -9.55
C PRO A 113 -13.65 21.11 -10.06
N LYS A 114 -12.75 22.09 -9.92
CA LYS A 114 -11.34 22.00 -10.40
C LYS A 114 -10.51 20.95 -9.67
N LEU A 115 -11.00 20.47 -8.53
CA LEU A 115 -10.30 19.51 -7.69
C LEU A 115 -10.78 18.08 -7.90
N LYS A 116 -11.88 17.90 -8.62
CA LYS A 116 -12.55 16.61 -8.75
C LYS A 116 -11.70 15.57 -9.48
N ASP A 117 -11.13 15.95 -10.62
CA ASP A 117 -10.36 15.00 -11.45
C ASP A 117 -9.04 14.57 -10.77
N LYS A 118 -8.59 15.32 -9.75
CA LYS A 118 -7.37 15.00 -9.00
C LYS A 118 -7.49 13.73 -8.16
N VAL A 119 -8.72 13.33 -7.81
CA VAL A 119 -9.00 12.14 -6.99
C VAL A 119 -9.53 10.95 -7.80
N ILE A 120 -9.50 11.04 -9.13
CA ILE A 120 -9.89 9.97 -10.04
C ILE A 120 -8.63 9.42 -10.72
N ILE A 121 -8.48 8.10 -10.75
CA ILE A 121 -7.46 7.41 -11.53
C ILE A 121 -8.13 6.86 -12.78
N THR A 122 -7.55 7.09 -13.96
CA THR A 122 -8.16 6.63 -15.21
C THR A 122 -7.91 5.14 -15.44
N HIS A 123 -8.70 4.55 -16.34
CA HIS A 123 -8.49 3.17 -16.74
C HIS A 123 -7.09 2.97 -17.36
N GLU A 124 -6.64 3.90 -18.20
CA GLU A 124 -5.32 3.86 -18.85
C GLU A 124 -4.19 3.94 -17.82
N GLU A 125 -4.32 4.79 -16.80
CA GLU A 125 -3.37 4.85 -15.69
C GLU A 125 -3.30 3.52 -14.94
N THR A 126 -4.45 2.92 -14.68
CA THR A 126 -4.55 1.63 -14.00
C THR A 126 -3.92 0.49 -14.82
N GLN A 127 -4.17 0.44 -16.13
CA GLN A 127 -3.57 -0.58 -16.99
C GLN A 127 -2.05 -0.45 -17.06
N ARG A 128 -1.53 0.77 -17.22
CA ARG A 128 -0.07 1.00 -17.18
C ARG A 128 0.53 0.57 -15.85
N PHE A 129 -0.12 0.92 -14.75
CA PHE A 129 0.34 0.52 -13.42
C PHE A 129 0.40 -1.00 -13.27
N LYS A 130 -0.64 -1.74 -13.70
CA LYS A 130 -0.66 -3.20 -13.64
C LYS A 130 0.48 -3.84 -14.44
N VAL A 131 0.78 -3.29 -15.63
CA VAL A 131 1.92 -3.75 -16.45
C VAL A 131 3.24 -3.53 -15.73
N GLU A 132 3.46 -2.35 -15.14
CA GLU A 132 4.70 -2.08 -14.40
C GLU A 132 4.80 -2.90 -13.11
N VAL A 133 3.68 -3.12 -12.41
CA VAL A 133 3.63 -3.97 -11.21
C VAL A 133 4.04 -5.40 -11.56
N ALA A 134 3.53 -5.96 -12.65
CA ALA A 134 3.90 -7.30 -13.09
C ALA A 134 5.42 -7.45 -13.31
N LYS A 135 6.04 -6.46 -13.97
CA LYS A 135 7.50 -6.45 -14.18
C LYS A 135 8.28 -6.37 -12.88
N VAL A 136 7.90 -5.45 -11.98
CA VAL A 136 8.59 -5.29 -10.69
C VAL A 136 8.44 -6.53 -9.82
N LEU A 137 7.26 -7.17 -9.83
CA LEU A 137 7.03 -8.43 -9.11
C LEU A 137 7.91 -9.56 -9.65
N GLU A 138 8.01 -9.71 -10.96
CA GLU A 138 8.88 -10.71 -11.60
C GLU A 138 10.34 -10.52 -11.16
N THR A 139 10.88 -9.31 -11.31
CA THR A 139 12.24 -9.00 -10.88
C THR A 139 12.44 -9.20 -9.38
N PHE A 140 11.46 -8.86 -8.54
CA PHE A 140 11.53 -9.03 -7.10
C PHE A 140 11.60 -10.52 -6.72
N VAL A 141 10.78 -11.37 -7.34
CA VAL A 141 10.79 -12.82 -7.11
C VAL A 141 12.12 -13.44 -7.56
N GLU A 142 12.64 -13.05 -8.72
CA GLU A 142 13.94 -13.53 -9.20
C GLU A 142 15.08 -13.19 -8.21
N GLN A 143 15.11 -11.96 -7.69
CA GLN A 143 16.10 -11.53 -6.69
C GLN A 143 15.97 -12.32 -5.38
N GLU A 144 14.75 -12.61 -4.94
CA GLU A 144 14.50 -13.43 -3.76
C GLU A 144 14.98 -14.87 -3.94
N ASP A 145 14.72 -15.47 -5.10
CA ASP A 145 15.18 -16.82 -5.42
C ASP A 145 16.71 -16.91 -5.49
N GLU A 146 17.36 -15.92 -6.10
CA GLU A 146 18.83 -15.82 -6.11
C GLU A 146 19.40 -15.69 -4.71
N PHE A 147 18.79 -14.85 -3.87
CA PHE A 147 19.20 -14.69 -2.47
C PHE A 147 19.08 -16.02 -1.70
N ILE A 148 17.98 -16.76 -1.86
CA ILE A 148 17.79 -18.06 -1.22
C ILE A 148 18.85 -19.07 -1.67
N LYS A 149 19.18 -19.12 -2.97
CA LYS A 149 20.24 -20.01 -3.50
C LYS A 149 21.60 -19.69 -2.88
N GLN A 150 21.97 -18.41 -2.82
CA GLN A 150 23.23 -17.98 -2.20
C GLN A 150 23.29 -18.36 -0.71
N GLN A 151 22.20 -18.17 0.03
CA GLN A 151 22.15 -18.58 1.44
C GLN A 151 22.29 -20.10 1.61
N ALA A 152 21.64 -20.89 0.74
CA ALA A 152 21.76 -22.34 0.78
C ALA A 152 23.19 -22.84 0.50
N GLU A 153 23.90 -22.20 -0.44
CA GLU A 153 25.31 -22.51 -0.72
C GLU A 153 26.22 -22.21 0.47
N LEU A 154 26.00 -21.08 1.15
CA LEU A 154 26.76 -20.73 2.37
C LEU A 154 26.53 -21.77 3.49
N ILE A 155 25.28 -22.20 3.69
CA ILE A 155 24.95 -23.24 4.67
C ILE A 155 25.68 -24.54 4.34
N ARG A 156 25.59 -25.02 3.09
CA ARG A 156 26.27 -26.26 2.65
C ARG A 156 27.79 -26.16 2.80
N ALA A 157 28.40 -25.02 2.46
CA ALA A 157 29.84 -24.81 2.62
C ALA A 157 30.25 -24.81 4.09
N GLN A 158 29.41 -24.25 4.98
CA GLN A 158 29.65 -24.29 6.42
C GLN A 158 29.52 -25.70 6.99
N GLU A 159 28.51 -26.46 6.57
CA GLU A 159 28.31 -27.85 6.95
C GLU A 159 29.49 -28.73 6.51
N LYS A 160 29.94 -28.57 5.26
CA LYS A 160 31.12 -29.28 4.74
C LYS A 160 32.36 -29.01 5.59
N ARG A 161 32.64 -27.73 5.90
CA ARG A 161 33.79 -27.38 6.77
C ARG A 161 33.67 -27.97 8.17
N ARG A 162 32.46 -28.01 8.75
CA ARG A 162 32.24 -28.64 10.06
C ARG A 162 32.50 -30.15 10.00
N GLN A 163 32.07 -30.81 8.93
CA GLN A 163 32.29 -32.23 8.73
C GLN A 163 33.78 -32.56 8.59
N GLU A 164 34.52 -31.83 7.76
CA GLU A 164 35.98 -31.99 7.59
C GLU A 164 36.75 -31.81 8.92
N LEU A 165 36.34 -30.85 9.75
CA LEU A 165 36.92 -30.67 11.09
C LEU A 165 36.65 -31.85 12.02
N LEU A 166 35.43 -32.41 11.99
CA LEU A 166 35.09 -33.58 12.80
C LEU A 166 35.85 -34.82 12.34
N GLU A 167 35.97 -35.04 11.02
CA GLU A 167 36.73 -36.15 10.45
C GLU A 167 38.22 -36.07 10.84
N SER A 168 38.85 -34.89 10.73
CA SER A 168 40.24 -34.71 11.15
C SER A 168 40.46 -34.94 12.65
N LEU A 169 39.52 -34.52 13.51
CA LEU A 169 39.59 -34.80 14.96
C LEU A 169 39.52 -36.30 15.26
N VAL A 170 38.63 -37.03 14.58
CA VAL A 170 38.48 -38.48 14.74
C VAL A 170 39.76 -39.19 14.30
N GLU A 171 40.35 -38.81 13.17
CA GLU A 171 41.61 -39.39 12.69
C GLU A 171 42.77 -39.21 13.67
N VAL A 172 42.93 -38.01 14.25
CA VAL A 172 43.96 -37.72 15.25
C VAL A 172 43.74 -38.51 16.55
N CYS A 173 42.50 -38.62 17.03
CA CYS A 173 42.19 -39.41 18.23
C CYS A 173 42.46 -40.91 18.04
N PHE A 174 42.15 -41.48 16.86
CA PHE A 174 42.44 -42.89 16.57
C PHE A 174 43.94 -43.19 16.46
N GLN A 175 44.76 -42.25 15.96
CA GLN A 175 46.21 -42.41 15.93
C GLN A 175 46.84 -42.29 17.33
N GLY A 176 46.30 -41.42 18.21
CA GLY A 176 46.76 -41.29 19.59
C GLY A 176 46.44 -42.50 20.48
N CYS A 177 45.38 -43.25 20.20
CA CYS A 177 45.01 -44.46 20.95
C CYS A 177 45.72 -45.74 20.49
N ASN A 178 46.22 -45.81 19.26
CA ASN A 178 46.95 -46.99 18.72
C ASN A 178 48.48 -46.92 18.92
N GLY A 179 48.99 -45.87 19.58
CA GLY A 179 50.41 -45.65 19.84
C GLY A 179 50.84 -45.81 21.31
N ALA A 180 49.99 -46.40 22.17
CA ALA A 180 50.27 -46.66 23.59
C ALA A 180 50.40 -48.16 23.87
#